data_AF-A0A1H7VEC5-F1
#
_entry.id   AF-A0A1H7VEC5-F1
#
_cell.length_a   1.000
_cell.length_b   1.000
_cell.length_c   1.000
_cell.angle_alpha   90.00
_cell.angle_beta   90.00
_cell.angle_gamma   90.00
#
_symmetry.space_group_name_H-M   'P 1'
#
loop_
_entity.id
_entity.type
_entity.pdbx_description
1 polymer ?
#
loop_
_entity_poly.entity_id
_entity_poly.type
_entity_poly.pdbx_seq_one_letter_code
_entity_poly.pdbx_strand_id
1 'polypeptide(L)'
;MNKIICYLLFVLIVACNKEDKISEEIILEVKSLVTNDQKIAFLEKIHRQDQKVRKALNEVELEFGYDSNEKEKAIQQMIKNDRANLQKIELYLQEYGHPSKDTLGELAAGTPWIVIHHSGSIESRQRNFAYLYKAYINEDLKPGSFSFYLERFHKLKYGNRFTLPNPYRQEQLIDSLIKRLDLSELTE
;
A
#
# COMPACT_ATOMS: atom_id res chain seq x y z
N MET A 1 31.47 -15.54 -55.09
CA MET A 1 31.15 -16.01 -53.71
C MET A 1 30.33 -14.94 -53.03
N ASN A 2 29.01 -15.14 -53.00
CA ASN A 2 28.04 -14.15 -52.54
C ASN A 2 28.07 -14.06 -51.01
N LYS A 3 28.39 -12.88 -50.47
CA LYS A 3 28.28 -12.60 -49.03
C LYS A 3 26.83 -12.24 -48.73
N ILE A 4 26.08 -13.19 -48.17
CA ILE A 4 24.75 -12.97 -47.62
C ILE A 4 24.92 -12.12 -46.35
N ILE A 5 24.48 -10.87 -46.41
CA ILE A 5 24.41 -9.96 -45.25
C ILE A 5 23.11 -10.30 -44.51
N CYS A 6 23.21 -11.05 -43.41
CA CYS A 6 22.10 -11.27 -42.50
C CYS A 6 21.88 -10.00 -41.66
N TYR A 7 20.85 -9.22 -41.99
CA TYR A 7 20.34 -8.18 -41.10
C TYR A 7 19.60 -8.85 -39.92
N LEU A 8 20.26 -8.89 -38.76
CA LEU A 8 19.63 -9.21 -37.49
C LEU A 8 18.74 -8.03 -37.10
N LEU A 9 17.44 -8.16 -37.37
CA LEU A 9 16.41 -7.24 -36.91
C LEU A 9 16.28 -7.39 -35.39
N PHE A 10 16.90 -6.47 -34.65
CA PHE A 10 16.74 -6.38 -33.19
C PHE A 10 15.34 -5.80 -32.90
N VAL A 11 14.34 -6.67 -32.79
CA VAL A 11 13.00 -6.28 -32.32
C VAL A 11 13.13 -5.96 -30.84
N LEU A 12 13.33 -4.68 -30.53
CA LEU A 12 13.15 -4.14 -29.19
C LEU A 12 11.67 -4.29 -28.84
N ILE A 13 11.35 -5.32 -28.06
CA ILE A 13 10.05 -5.46 -27.44
C ILE A 13 9.99 -4.36 -26.37
N VAL A 14 9.45 -3.21 -26.74
CA VAL A 14 9.01 -2.20 -25.78
C VAL A 14 7.81 -2.82 -25.07
N ALA A 15 8.08 -3.51 -23.96
CA ALA A 15 7.05 -3.80 -22.99
C ALA A 15 6.57 -2.46 -22.43
N CYS A 16 5.53 -1.90 -23.05
CA CYS A 16 4.74 -0.84 -22.45
C CYS A 16 4.19 -1.42 -21.14
N ASN A 17 4.86 -1.13 -20.02
CA ASN A 17 4.21 -1.12 -18.72
C ASN A 17 3.14 -0.04 -18.83
N LYS A 18 1.91 -0.46 -19.14
CA LYS A 18 0.76 0.43 -19.09
C LYS A 18 0.57 0.73 -17.61
N GLU A 19 1.18 1.80 -17.13
CA GLU A 19 0.79 2.36 -15.84
C GLU A 19 -0.71 2.56 -15.90
N ASP A 20 -1.42 1.97 -14.94
CA ASP A 20 -2.86 2.14 -14.84
C ASP A 20 -3.14 3.62 -14.55
N LYS A 21 -3.41 4.36 -15.62
CA LYS A 21 -3.75 5.77 -15.56
C LYS A 21 -4.93 5.92 -14.60
N ILE A 22 -4.74 6.73 -13.57
CA ILE A 22 -5.81 7.06 -12.62
C ILE A 22 -6.95 7.71 -13.42
N SER A 23 -8.19 7.26 -13.18
CA SER A 23 -9.35 7.81 -13.88
C SER A 23 -9.63 9.25 -13.44
N GLU A 24 -10.10 10.07 -14.38
CA GLU A 24 -10.54 11.44 -14.10
C GLU A 24 -11.64 11.48 -13.02
N GLU A 25 -12.50 10.45 -12.99
CA GLU A 25 -13.52 10.28 -11.95
C GLU A 25 -12.92 10.20 -10.54
N ILE A 26 -11.86 9.41 -10.34
CA ILE A 26 -11.21 9.30 -9.02
C ILE A 26 -10.56 10.63 -8.63
N ILE A 27 -9.92 11.31 -9.59
CA ILE A 27 -9.29 12.62 -9.36
C ILE A 27 -10.35 13.64 -8.89
N LEU A 28 -11.50 13.67 -9.57
CA LEU A 28 -12.61 14.55 -9.21
C LEU A 28 -13.24 14.16 -7.85
N GLU A 29 -13.43 12.86 -7.58
CA GLU A 29 -13.93 12.38 -6.27
C GLU A 29 -13.05 12.91 -5.13
N VAL A 30 -11.72 12.73 -5.23
CA VAL A 30 -10.77 13.17 -4.19
C VAL A 30 -10.73 14.69 -4.06
N LYS A 31 -10.60 15.44 -5.16
CA LYS A 31 -10.47 16.90 -5.10
C LYS A 31 -11.73 17.62 -4.60
N SER A 32 -12.88 16.95 -4.67
CA SER A 32 -14.16 17.50 -4.20
C SER A 32 -14.38 17.42 -2.68
N LEU A 33 -13.44 16.82 -1.92
CA LEU A 33 -13.55 16.62 -0.47
C LEU A 33 -13.21 17.91 0.31
N VAL A 34 -14.16 18.84 0.36
CA VAL A 34 -14.00 20.15 1.00
C VAL A 34 -14.09 20.06 2.53
N THR A 35 -15.05 19.31 3.06
CA THR A 35 -15.33 19.26 4.51
C THR A 35 -14.69 18.03 5.19
N ASN A 36 -14.53 18.11 6.51
CA ASN A 36 -14.07 16.96 7.30
C ASN A 36 -15.02 15.76 7.17
N ASP A 37 -16.33 15.98 7.20
CA ASP A 37 -17.33 14.91 7.04
C ASP A 37 -17.17 14.18 5.70
N GLN A 38 -16.88 14.91 4.61
CA GLN A 38 -16.62 14.32 3.30
C GLN A 38 -15.35 13.47 3.32
N LYS A 39 -14.27 13.97 3.93
CA LYS A 39 -13.00 13.25 4.07
C LYS A 39 -13.16 11.98 4.92
N ILE A 40 -13.90 12.06 6.03
CA ILE A 40 -14.24 10.93 6.90
C ILE A 40 -15.01 9.89 6.10
N ALA A 41 -16.11 10.29 5.46
CA ALA A 41 -16.96 9.38 4.68
C ALA A 41 -16.17 8.68 3.55
N PHE A 42 -15.28 9.40 2.88
CA PHE A 42 -14.41 8.86 1.84
C PHE A 42 -13.43 7.80 2.39
N LEU A 43 -12.67 8.14 3.44
CA LEU A 43 -11.69 7.23 4.02
C LEU A 43 -12.34 6.00 4.63
N GLU A 44 -13.42 6.16 5.39
CA GLU A 44 -14.11 5.01 5.97
C GLU A 44 -14.77 4.11 4.93
N LYS A 45 -15.24 4.67 3.80
CA LYS A 45 -15.73 3.87 2.68
C LYS A 45 -14.62 2.99 2.12
N ILE A 46 -13.42 3.54 1.93
CA ILE A 46 -12.24 2.79 1.49
C ILE A 46 -11.90 1.69 2.50
N HIS A 47 -11.89 2.02 3.81
CA HIS A 47 -11.65 1.04 4.87
C HIS A 47 -12.63 -0.13 4.81
N ARG A 48 -13.94 0.16 4.72
CA ARG A 48 -14.97 -0.88 4.61
C ARG A 48 -14.79 -1.73 3.35
N GLN A 49 -14.43 -1.13 2.23
CA GLN A 49 -14.18 -1.86 0.98
C GLN A 49 -12.96 -2.77 1.09
N ASP A 50 -11.87 -2.28 1.69
CA ASP A 50 -10.68 -3.07 1.99
C ASP A 50 -11.06 -4.29 2.84
N GLN A 51 -11.67 -4.08 4.01
CA GLN A 51 -11.99 -5.18 4.92
C GLN A 51 -13.03 -6.16 4.34
N LYS A 52 -13.99 -5.69 3.53
CA LYS A 52 -15.00 -6.53 2.89
C LYS A 52 -14.38 -7.61 1.99
N VAL A 53 -13.38 -7.27 1.17
CA VAL A 53 -12.78 -8.27 0.26
C VAL A 53 -11.94 -9.30 1.01
N ARG A 54 -11.32 -8.95 2.16
CA ARG A 54 -10.62 -9.93 3.00
C ARG A 54 -11.60 -10.85 3.70
N LYS A 55 -12.72 -10.33 4.20
CA LYS A 55 -13.80 -11.15 4.78
C LYS A 55 -14.34 -12.15 3.76
N ALA A 56 -14.70 -11.68 2.58
CA ALA A 56 -15.19 -12.55 1.50
C ALA A 56 -14.14 -13.60 1.08
N LEU A 57 -12.87 -13.22 1.02
CA LEU A 57 -11.76 -14.12 0.71
C LEU A 57 -11.64 -15.26 1.74
N ASN A 58 -11.85 -14.98 3.03
CA ASN A 58 -11.82 -15.97 4.09
C ASN A 58 -13.06 -16.88 4.04
N GLU A 59 -14.25 -16.31 3.81
CA GLU A 59 -15.50 -17.08 3.66
C GLU A 59 -15.41 -18.07 2.50
N VAL A 60 -14.90 -17.63 1.36
CA VAL A 60 -14.68 -18.48 0.18
C VAL A 60 -13.67 -19.61 0.46
N GLU A 61 -12.61 -19.34 1.22
CA GLU A 61 -11.65 -20.38 1.61
C GLU A 61 -12.28 -21.46 2.48
N LEU A 62 -13.10 -21.04 3.45
CA LEU A 62 -13.79 -21.96 4.35
C LEU A 62 -14.82 -22.84 3.62
N GLU A 63 -15.48 -22.29 2.60
CA GLU A 63 -16.52 -23.00 1.83
C GLU A 63 -15.95 -23.90 0.74
N PHE A 64 -14.96 -23.43 -0.02
CA PHE A 64 -14.47 -24.11 -1.23
C PHE A 64 -13.06 -24.70 -1.08
N GLY A 65 -12.33 -24.34 -0.02
CA GLY A 65 -10.96 -24.78 0.22
C GLY A 65 -9.89 -23.85 -0.37
N TYR A 66 -8.65 -24.05 0.10
CA TYR A 66 -7.50 -23.20 -0.20
C TYR A 66 -7.11 -23.19 -1.68
N ASP A 67 -7.12 -24.35 -2.34
CA ASP A 67 -6.71 -24.49 -3.75
C ASP A 67 -7.88 -24.37 -4.76
N SER A 68 -9.00 -23.77 -4.35
CA SER A 68 -10.21 -23.69 -5.19
C SER A 68 -10.14 -22.58 -6.25
N ASN A 69 -10.85 -22.77 -7.37
CA ASN A 69 -11.00 -21.74 -8.40
C ASN A 69 -11.74 -20.50 -7.88
N GLU A 70 -12.65 -20.70 -6.91
CA GLU A 70 -13.39 -19.66 -6.21
C GLU A 70 -12.44 -18.80 -5.37
N LYS A 71 -11.51 -19.44 -4.65
CA LYS A 71 -10.47 -18.74 -3.88
C LYS A 71 -9.58 -17.92 -4.80
N GLU A 72 -9.13 -18.48 -5.91
CA GLU A 72 -8.31 -17.76 -6.89
C GLU A 72 -9.06 -16.53 -7.43
N LYS A 73 -10.34 -16.66 -7.81
CA LYS A 73 -11.17 -15.52 -8.24
C LYS A 73 -11.32 -14.46 -7.15
N ALA A 74 -11.49 -14.87 -5.89
CA ALA A 74 -11.58 -13.95 -4.76
C ALA A 74 -10.25 -13.20 -4.53
N ILE A 75 -9.11 -13.87 -4.70
CA ILE A 75 -7.77 -13.25 -4.66
C ILE A 75 -7.64 -12.19 -5.75
N GLN A 76 -8.03 -12.49 -7.00
CA GLN A 76 -7.96 -11.53 -8.10
C GLN A 76 -8.85 -10.30 -7.84
N GLN A 77 -10.05 -10.50 -7.28
CA GLN A 77 -10.92 -9.41 -6.89
C GLN A 77 -10.31 -8.56 -5.76
N MET A 78 -9.68 -9.19 -4.79
CA MET A 78 -8.96 -8.52 -3.70
C MET A 78 -7.80 -7.66 -4.25
N ILE A 79 -6.96 -8.22 -5.13
CA ILE A 79 -5.83 -7.49 -5.76
C ILE A 79 -6.33 -6.28 -6.55
N LYS A 80 -7.43 -6.43 -7.30
CA LYS A 80 -8.05 -5.32 -8.04
C LYS A 80 -8.53 -4.22 -7.09
N ASN A 81 -9.17 -4.59 -5.99
CA ASN A 81 -9.63 -3.65 -4.96
C ASN A 81 -8.44 -2.93 -4.30
N ASP A 82 -7.37 -3.65 -3.98
CA ASP A 82 -6.17 -3.10 -3.33
C ASP A 82 -5.48 -2.07 -4.22
N ARG A 83 -5.41 -2.33 -5.54
CA ARG A 83 -4.89 -1.36 -6.52
C ARG A 83 -5.74 -0.10 -6.58
N ALA A 84 -7.06 -0.24 -6.66
CA ALA A 84 -7.97 0.90 -6.73
C ALA A 84 -7.94 1.75 -5.44
N ASN A 85 -7.91 1.09 -4.28
CA ASN A 85 -7.80 1.75 -2.99
C ASN A 85 -6.46 2.49 -2.85
N LEU A 86 -5.36 1.88 -3.30
CA LEU A 86 -4.04 2.52 -3.26
C LEU A 86 -4.02 3.81 -4.08
N GLN A 87 -4.55 3.81 -5.31
CA GLN A 87 -4.64 5.01 -6.14
C GLN A 87 -5.43 6.14 -5.45
N LYS A 88 -6.54 5.79 -4.81
CA LYS A 88 -7.38 6.74 -4.06
C LYS A 88 -6.66 7.33 -2.85
N ILE A 89 -5.97 6.49 -2.07
CA ILE A 89 -5.22 6.92 -0.90
C ILE A 89 -4.01 7.77 -1.30
N GLU A 90 -3.28 7.39 -2.35
CA GLU A 90 -2.14 8.18 -2.83
C GLU A 90 -2.57 9.58 -3.26
N LEU A 91 -3.68 9.70 -4.01
CA LEU A 91 -4.24 11.01 -4.36
C LEU A 91 -4.71 11.80 -3.13
N TYR A 92 -5.38 11.13 -2.18
CA TYR A 92 -5.80 11.79 -0.94
C TYR A 92 -4.60 12.35 -0.17
N LEU A 93 -3.54 11.55 -0.02
CA LEU A 93 -2.33 11.95 0.69
C LEU A 93 -1.60 13.10 -0.02
N GLN A 94 -1.56 13.09 -1.36
CA GLN A 94 -0.99 14.18 -2.15
C GLN A 94 -1.77 15.49 -1.99
N GLU A 95 -3.09 15.43 -1.94
CA GLU A 95 -3.95 16.62 -1.87
C GLU A 95 -4.07 17.17 -0.43
N TYR A 96 -4.15 16.29 0.57
CA TYR A 96 -4.53 16.66 1.94
C TYR A 96 -3.50 16.29 3.01
N GLY A 97 -2.46 15.55 2.67
CA GLY A 97 -1.56 14.93 3.64
C GLY A 97 -2.20 13.76 4.38
N HIS A 98 -1.53 13.30 5.45
CA HIS A 98 -2.08 12.24 6.28
C HIS A 98 -3.26 12.76 7.13
N PRO A 99 -4.39 12.05 7.20
CA PRO A 99 -5.51 12.41 8.06
C PRO A 99 -5.11 12.38 9.54
N SER A 100 -5.44 13.44 10.27
CA SER A 100 -5.24 13.49 11.72
C SER A 100 -6.37 12.77 12.47
N LYS A 101 -6.02 11.94 13.46
CA LYS A 101 -7.00 11.22 14.29
C LYS A 101 -7.85 12.15 15.12
N ASP A 102 -7.31 13.29 15.55
CA ASP A 102 -8.03 14.25 16.41
C ASP A 102 -9.11 15.00 15.62
N THR A 103 -8.92 15.15 14.31
CA THR A 103 -9.88 15.86 13.44
C THR A 103 -10.82 14.90 12.70
N LEU A 104 -10.32 13.76 12.24
CA LEU A 104 -11.06 12.83 11.37
C LEU A 104 -11.40 11.48 12.06
N GLY A 105 -10.94 11.26 13.28
CA GLY A 105 -11.16 10.02 14.03
C GLY A 105 -10.17 8.91 13.70
N GLU A 106 -10.04 7.94 14.61
CA GLU A 106 -9.06 6.84 14.50
C GLU A 106 -9.22 6.01 13.23
N LEU A 107 -10.45 5.73 12.79
CA LEU A 107 -10.71 4.87 11.64
C LEU A 107 -10.22 5.52 10.34
N ALA A 108 -10.55 6.80 10.14
CA ALA A 108 -10.10 7.57 8.99
C ALA A 108 -8.57 7.73 9.03
N ALA A 109 -8.00 8.09 10.19
CA ALA A 109 -6.56 8.22 10.39
C ALA A 109 -5.80 6.92 10.07
N GLY A 110 -6.34 5.76 10.46
CA GLY A 110 -5.71 4.46 10.19
C GLY A 110 -5.88 3.95 8.75
N THR A 111 -6.71 4.58 7.92
CA THR A 111 -7.05 4.06 6.58
C THR A 111 -5.86 4.12 5.59
N PRO A 112 -5.06 5.19 5.51
CA PRO A 112 -3.89 5.18 4.64
C PRO A 112 -2.93 4.04 4.95
N TRP A 113 -2.64 3.82 6.24
CA TRP A 113 -1.81 2.69 6.68
C TRP A 113 -2.39 1.36 6.22
N ILE A 114 -3.69 1.11 6.43
CA ILE A 114 -4.31 -0.18 6.09
C ILE A 114 -4.15 -0.52 4.60
N VAL A 115 -4.35 0.47 3.74
CA VAL A 115 -4.23 0.31 2.29
C VAL A 115 -2.76 0.16 1.88
N ILE A 116 -1.87 1.01 2.39
CA ILE A 116 -0.45 0.99 2.02
C ILE A 116 0.23 -0.30 2.49
N HIS A 117 -0.06 -0.81 3.68
CA HIS A 117 0.54 -2.07 4.13
C HIS A 117 -0.04 -3.29 3.43
N HIS A 118 -1.23 -3.19 2.82
CA HIS A 118 -1.79 -4.24 1.97
C HIS A 118 -1.28 -4.15 0.53
N SER A 119 -0.71 -3.02 0.12
CA SER A 119 -0.06 -2.90 -1.18
C SER A 119 1.01 -3.97 -1.37
N GLY A 120 0.98 -4.57 -2.57
CA GLY A 120 1.78 -5.72 -2.93
C GLY A 120 3.19 -5.40 -3.42
N SER A 121 3.60 -4.12 -3.46
CA SER A 121 4.85 -3.71 -4.11
C SER A 121 5.80 -2.97 -3.15
N ILE A 122 7.10 -3.10 -3.41
CA ILE A 122 8.16 -2.40 -2.66
C ILE A 122 8.09 -0.90 -2.95
N GLU A 123 7.86 -0.55 -4.21
CA GLU A 123 7.82 0.82 -4.71
C GLU A 123 6.66 1.60 -4.10
N SER A 124 5.48 0.96 -3.95
CA SER A 124 4.30 1.55 -3.31
C SER A 124 4.51 1.80 -1.82
N ARG A 125 5.16 0.88 -1.12
CA ARG A 125 5.52 1.10 0.27
C ARG A 125 6.54 2.21 0.42
N GLN A 126 7.58 2.23 -0.42
CA GLN A 126 8.66 3.21 -0.36
C GLN A 126 8.14 4.63 -0.63
N ARG A 127 7.39 4.85 -1.71
CA ARG A 127 6.92 6.21 -2.07
C ARG A 127 5.91 6.79 -1.10
N ASN A 128 5.23 5.96 -0.32
CA ASN A 128 4.28 6.40 0.71
C ASN A 128 4.87 6.42 2.13
N PHE A 129 6.14 6.02 2.30
CA PHE A 129 6.78 5.92 3.61
C PHE A 129 6.69 7.24 4.39
N ALA A 130 7.02 8.36 3.76
CA ALA A 130 7.07 9.66 4.42
C ALA A 130 5.72 10.07 5.03
N TYR A 131 4.59 9.74 4.38
CA TYR A 131 3.25 10.00 4.94
C TYR A 131 3.00 9.19 6.21
N LEU A 132 3.34 7.91 6.20
CA LEU A 132 3.15 7.04 7.37
C LEU A 132 4.14 7.35 8.50
N TYR A 133 5.36 7.75 8.17
CA TYR A 133 6.33 8.21 9.15
C TYR A 133 5.84 9.48 9.85
N LYS A 134 5.38 10.49 9.08
CA LYS A 134 4.79 11.71 9.66
C LYS A 134 3.58 11.42 10.53
N ALA A 135 2.71 10.50 10.11
CA ALA A 135 1.58 10.04 10.93
C ALA A 135 2.02 9.38 12.23
N TYR A 136 3.09 8.59 12.20
CA TYR A 136 3.67 7.98 13.40
C TYR A 136 4.24 9.04 14.35
N ILE A 137 5.02 9.99 13.83
CA ILE A 137 5.60 11.08 14.63
C ILE A 137 4.52 11.98 15.24
N ASN A 138 3.43 12.23 14.52
CA ASN A 138 2.29 13.01 15.00
C ASN A 138 1.31 12.21 15.86
N GLU A 139 1.62 10.94 16.18
CA GLU A 139 0.74 10.02 16.91
C GLU A 139 -0.62 9.72 16.25
N ASP A 140 -0.81 10.11 14.99
CA ASP A 140 -1.97 9.74 14.16
C ASP A 140 -1.94 8.26 13.74
N LEU A 141 -0.76 7.63 13.83
CA LEU A 141 -0.55 6.19 13.61
C LEU A 141 0.17 5.57 14.81
N LYS A 142 -0.41 4.49 15.36
CA LYS A 142 0.16 3.80 16.53
C LYS A 142 1.54 3.19 16.17
N PRO A 143 2.51 3.20 17.10
CA PRO A 143 3.84 2.59 16.88
C PRO A 143 3.77 1.13 16.38
N GLY A 144 2.82 0.34 16.91
CA GLY A 144 2.56 -1.05 16.49
C GLY A 144 2.15 -1.19 15.04
N SER A 145 1.30 -0.30 14.55
CA SER A 145 0.90 -0.27 13.16
C SER A 145 2.09 0.09 12.28
N PHE A 146 2.86 1.12 12.66
CA PHE A 146 4.02 1.54 11.87
C PHE A 146 5.12 0.47 11.80
N SER A 147 5.48 -0.16 12.93
CA SER A 147 6.45 -1.26 12.93
C SER A 147 5.96 -2.45 12.09
N PHE A 148 4.68 -2.81 12.18
CA PHE A 148 4.11 -3.89 11.37
C PHE A 148 4.20 -3.62 9.86
N TYR A 149 3.97 -2.37 9.44
CA TYR A 149 4.16 -1.97 8.04
C TYR A 149 5.63 -2.16 7.61
N LEU A 150 6.58 -1.72 8.44
CA LEU A 150 8.02 -1.85 8.17
C LEU A 150 8.49 -3.30 8.15
N GLU A 151 8.02 -4.14 9.07
CA GLU A 151 8.35 -5.57 9.09
C GLU A 151 7.83 -6.30 7.86
N ARG A 152 6.59 -6.00 7.43
CA ARG A 152 6.04 -6.56 6.19
C ARG A 152 6.79 -6.03 4.96
N PHE A 153 7.20 -4.76 4.99
CA PHE A 153 8.04 -4.19 3.94
C PHE A 153 9.40 -4.92 3.87
N HIS A 154 10.07 -5.11 5.00
CA HIS A 154 11.31 -5.88 5.08
C HIS A 154 11.14 -7.30 4.55
N LYS A 155 10.07 -8.00 4.97
CA LYS A 155 9.79 -9.36 4.50
C LYS A 155 9.57 -9.39 2.99
N LEU A 156 8.89 -8.39 2.42
CA LEU A 156 8.70 -8.30 0.98
C LEU A 156 10.03 -8.04 0.24
N LYS A 157 10.89 -7.15 0.77
CA LYS A 157 12.17 -6.77 0.15
C LYS A 157 13.25 -7.87 0.26
N TYR A 158 13.29 -8.60 1.38
CA TYR A 158 14.39 -9.54 1.68
C TYR A 158 13.96 -11.00 1.86
N GLY A 159 12.66 -11.30 1.80
CA GLY A 159 12.13 -12.66 1.92
C GLY A 159 12.14 -13.26 3.33
N ASN A 160 12.60 -12.53 4.35
CA ASN A 160 12.71 -13.01 5.72
C ASN A 160 12.22 -11.99 6.76
N ARG A 161 11.91 -12.48 7.96
CA ARG A 161 11.51 -11.63 9.09
C ARG A 161 12.74 -10.92 9.65
N PHE A 162 12.60 -9.63 9.94
CA PHE A 162 13.60 -8.90 10.69
C PHE A 162 13.61 -9.38 12.15
N THR A 163 14.79 -9.47 12.77
CA THR A 163 14.92 -9.93 14.15
C THR A 163 15.92 -9.05 14.89
N LEU A 164 15.62 -8.77 16.15
CA LEU A 164 16.52 -8.10 17.10
C LEU A 164 16.69 -8.99 18.34
N PRO A 165 17.87 -8.96 19.00
CA PRO A 165 18.06 -9.60 20.29
C PRO A 165 17.09 -9.02 21.34
N ASN A 166 16.47 -9.89 22.13
CA ASN A 166 15.58 -9.48 23.22
C ASN A 166 16.37 -9.13 24.51
N PRO A 167 15.86 -8.22 25.35
CA PRO A 167 14.70 -7.36 25.09
C PRO A 167 15.06 -6.14 24.23
N TYR A 168 14.12 -5.67 23.40
CA TYR A 168 14.24 -4.40 22.69
C TYR A 168 12.97 -3.55 22.86
N ARG A 169 13.12 -2.23 22.77
CA ARG A 169 12.00 -1.28 22.72
C ARG A 169 11.46 -1.15 21.30
N GLN A 170 10.19 -0.79 21.18
CA GLN A 170 9.54 -0.67 19.87
C GLN A 170 10.19 0.38 18.97
N GLU A 171 10.67 1.47 19.54
CA GLU A 171 11.39 2.54 18.84
C GLU A 171 12.70 2.00 18.25
N GLN A 172 13.41 1.15 18.99
CA GLN A 172 14.63 0.50 18.50
C GLN A 172 14.35 -0.42 17.30
N LEU A 173 13.21 -1.11 17.29
CA LEU A 173 12.77 -1.90 16.14
C LEU A 173 12.49 -1.02 14.92
N ILE A 174 11.75 0.08 15.11
CA ILE A 174 11.41 1.03 14.06
C ILE A 174 12.68 1.64 13.45
N ASP A 175 13.58 2.17 14.27
CA ASP A 175 14.83 2.80 13.81
C ASP A 175 15.71 1.80 13.05
N SER A 176 15.81 0.57 13.56
CA SER A 176 16.58 -0.49 12.93
C SER A 176 15.99 -0.89 11.57
N LEU A 177 14.66 -0.96 11.46
CA LEU A 177 13.97 -1.25 10.21
C LEU A 177 14.10 -0.12 9.19
N ILE A 178 13.96 1.14 9.60
CA ILE A 178 14.16 2.32 8.73
C ILE A 178 15.56 2.29 8.14
N LYS A 179 16.59 2.08 8.98
CA LYS A 179 17.97 1.94 8.54
C LYS A 179 18.15 0.75 7.61
N ARG A 180 17.59 -0.41 7.96
CA ARG A 180 17.72 -1.65 7.17
C ARG A 180 17.06 -1.56 5.80
N LEU A 181 15.98 -0.79 5.69
CA LEU A 181 15.22 -0.59 4.45
C LEU A 181 15.77 0.55 3.58
N ASP A 182 16.80 1.25 4.03
CA ASP A 182 17.40 2.43 3.38
C ASP A 182 16.42 3.61 3.29
N LEU A 183 15.64 3.86 4.36
CA LEU A 183 14.57 4.87 4.40
C LEU A 183 14.94 6.11 5.22
N SER A 184 16.15 6.20 5.76
CA SER A 184 16.57 7.31 6.65
C SER A 184 16.45 8.69 6.00
N GLU A 185 16.74 8.81 4.71
CA GLU A 185 16.63 10.10 3.99
C GLU A 185 15.17 10.56 3.78
N LEU A 186 14.19 9.70 4.12
CA LEU A 186 12.76 10.00 3.99
C LEU A 186 12.10 10.33 5.33
N THR A 187 12.88 10.47 6.41
CA THR A 187 12.38 10.82 7.75
C THR A 187 12.40 12.32 8.03
N GLU A 188 12.62 13.15 7.01
CA GLU A 188 12.64 14.62 7.11
C GLU A 188 11.23 15.26 7.10
#